data_AF-A0A3E3ILW0-F1
#
_entry.id   AF-A0A3E3ILW0-F1
#
_cell.length_a   1.000
_cell.length_b   1.000
_cell.length_c   1.000
_cell.angle_alpha   90.00
_cell.angle_beta   90.00
_cell.angle_gamma   90.00
#
_symmetry.space_group_name_H-M   'P 1'
#
loop_
_entity.id
_entity.type
_entity.pdbx_description
1 polymer ?
#
loop_
_entity_poly.entity_id
_entity_poly.type
_entity_poly.pdbx_seq_one_letter_code
_entity_poly.pdbx_strand_id
1 'polypeptide(L)' 'MLCNERLCPGTFIYICVKTEDENGKRRKKQEKYRVIKHYPHYLLVENAFGFKKGITNAELAQNGVVTQLMVGTP' A
#
# COMPACT_ATOMS: atom_id res chain seq x y z
N MET A 1 16.14 -2.39 -0.42
CA MET A 1 15.30 -1.60 -1.35
C MET A 1 14.49 -0.61 -0.53
N LEU A 2 14.64 0.70 -0.79
CA LEU A 2 13.96 1.79 -0.08
C LEU A 2 13.12 2.58 -1.08
N CYS A 3 11.81 2.68 -0.83
CA CYS A 3 10.96 3.62 -1.55
C CYS A 3 11.31 5.04 -1.08
N ASN A 4 11.81 5.88 -1.99
CA ASN A 4 12.19 7.26 -1.68
C ASN A 4 11.00 8.22 -1.59
N GLU A 5 9.82 7.83 -2.06
CA GLU A 5 8.59 8.62 -1.91
C GLU A 5 8.06 8.50 -0.48
N ARG A 6 8.35 9.50 0.36
CA ARG A 6 7.79 9.60 1.71
C ARG A 6 6.33 10.01 1.62
N LEU A 7 5.42 9.03 1.70
CA LEU A 7 4.00 9.29 1.92
C LEU A 7 3.80 9.99 3.27
N CYS A 8 3.18 11.15 3.24
CA CYS A 8 2.89 11.93 4.45
C CYS A 8 1.83 11.23 5.31
N PRO A 9 1.97 11.28 6.65
CA PRO A 9 0.88 10.93 7.55
C PRO A 9 -0.38 11.73 7.21
N GLY A 10 -1.52 11.07 7.10
CA GLY A 10 -2.79 11.67 6.73
C GLY A 10 -3.16 11.53 5.25
N THR A 11 -2.23 11.15 4.38
CA THR A 11 -2.53 10.86 2.96
C THR A 11 -3.43 9.64 2.84
N PHE A 12 -4.37 9.65 1.89
CA PHE A 12 -5.17 8.48 1.57
C PHE A 12 -4.58 7.73 0.38
N ILE A 13 -4.42 6.42 0.52
CA ILE A 13 -3.98 5.53 -0.55
C ILE A 13 -5.05 4.49 -0.84
N TYR A 14 -5.06 4.00 -2.08
CA TYR A 14 -5.96 2.96 -2.54
C TYR A 14 -5.17 1.69 -2.81
N ILE A 15 -5.61 0.58 -2.23
CA ILE A 15 -4.94 -0.71 -2.34
C ILE A 15 -5.93 -1.71 -2.94
N CYS A 16 -5.52 -2.37 -4.02
CA CYS A 16 -6.26 -3.47 -4.60
C CYS A 16 -6.01 -4.73 -3.77
N VAL A 17 -6.99 -5.10 -2.96
CA VAL A 17 -7.03 -6.40 -2.31
C VAL A 17 -7.68 -7.40 -3.26
N LYS A 18 -7.02 -8.53 -3.49
CA LYS A 18 -7.62 -9.65 -4.22
C LYS A 18 -8.53 -10.39 -3.24
N THR A 19 -9.82 -10.37 -3.49
CA THR A 19 -10.80 -11.13 -2.73
C THR A 19 -11.37 -12.20 -3.66
N GLU A 20 -11.50 -13.42 -3.15
CA GLU A 20 -12.24 -14.49 -3.84
C GLU A 20 -13.68 -14.42 -3.37
N ASP A 21 -14.61 -14.19 -4.32
CA ASP A 21 -16.04 -14.39 -4.07
C ASP A 21 -16.33 -15.88 -3.86
N GLU A 22 -17.43 -16.22 -3.17
CA GLU A 22 -17.90 -17.60 -2.93
C GLU A 22 -18.08 -18.43 -4.22
N ASN A 23 -18.14 -17.77 -5.39
CA ASN A 23 -18.19 -18.40 -6.72
C ASN A 23 -16.80 -18.65 -7.36
N GLY A 24 -15.70 -18.52 -6.60
CA GLY A 24 -14.33 -18.74 -7.10
C GLY A 24 -13.84 -17.69 -8.12
N LYS A 25 -14.58 -16.58 -8.29
CA LYS A 25 -14.16 -15.46 -9.16
C LYS A 25 -13.27 -14.52 -8.37
N ARG A 26 -12.03 -14.36 -8.84
CA ARG A 26 -11.07 -13.38 -8.32
C ARG A 26 -11.56 -11.96 -8.64
N ARG A 27 -12.07 -11.25 -7.65
CA ARG A 27 -12.39 -9.83 -7.76
C ARG A 27 -11.28 -8.99 -7.12
N LYS A 28 -10.92 -7.90 -7.79
CA LYS A 28 -10.04 -6.87 -7.23
C LYS A 28 -10.94 -5.85 -6.54
N LYS A 29 -10.85 -5.75 -5.21
CA LYS A 29 -11.53 -4.69 -4.46
C LYS A 29 -10.52 -3.61 -4.14
N GLN A 30 -10.81 -2.38 -4.53
CA GLN A 30 -10.02 -1.24 -4.08
C GLN A 30 -10.51 -0.81 -2.70
N GLU A 31 -9.62 -0.88 -1.72
CA GLU A 31 -9.86 -0.39 -0.38
C GLU A 31 -9.08 0.88 -0.13
N LYS A 32 -9.74 1.85 0.51
CA LYS A 32 -9.17 3.14 0.88
C LYS A 32 -8.57 3.04 2.28
N TYR A 33 -7.30 3.40 2.38
CA TYR A 33 -6.56 3.45 3.64
C TYR A 33 -5.96 4.83 3.85
N ARG A 34 -5.88 5.27 5.10
CA ARG A 34 -5.21 6.48 5.55
C ARG A 34 -3.83 6.13 6.08
N VAL A 35 -2.80 6.83 5.64
CA VAL A 35 -1.44 6.67 6.14
C VAL A 35 -1.37 7.19 7.58
N ILE A 36 -0.99 6.34 8.51
CA ILE A 36 -0.70 6.73 9.89
C ILE A 36 0.77 7.12 10.01
N LYS A 37 1.66 6.24 9.54
CA LYS A 37 3.10 6.40 9.71
C LYS A 37 3.86 5.65 8.63
N HIS A 38 4.90 6.28 8.12
CA HIS A 38 5.78 5.67 7.14
C HIS A 38 7.08 5.22 7.82
N TYR A 39 7.39 3.93 7.72
CA TYR A 39 8.65 3.35 8.15
C TYR A 39 9.53 3.05 6.92
N PRO A 40 10.85 2.88 7.07
CA PRO A 40 11.76 2.67 5.93
C PRO A 40 11.41 1.47 5.03
N HIS A 41 10.79 0.43 5.59
CA HIS A 41 10.50 -0.83 4.89
C HIS A 41 9.01 -1.12 4.69
N TYR A 42 8.14 -0.38 5.38
CA TYR A 42 6.69 -0.58 5.33
C TYR A 42 5.92 0.67 5.72
N LEU A 43 4.67 0.75 5.28
CA LEU A 43 3.74 1.82 5.55
C LEU A 43 2.65 1.34 6.49
N LEU A 44 2.50 2.00 7.62
CA LEU A 44 1.40 1.74 8.54
C LEU A 44 0.20 2.58 8.12
N VAL A 45 -0.91 1.91 7.82
CA VAL A 45 -2.15 2.55 7.39
C VAL A 45 -3.34 2.07 8.20
N GLU A 46 -4.43 2.84 8.14
CA GLU A 46 -5.69 2.58 8.82
C GLU A 46 -6.87 2.71 7.85
N ASN A 47 -7.84 1.81 7.89
CA ASN A 47 -9.08 1.98 7.14
C ASN A 47 -10.12 2.79 7.93
N ALA A 48 -11.26 3.09 7.30
CA ALA A 48 -12.35 3.82 7.97
C ALA A 48 -12.96 3.09 9.18
N PHE A 49 -12.74 1.78 9.29
CA PHE A 49 -13.21 0.94 10.40
C PHE A 49 -12.19 0.82 11.54
N GLY A 50 -11.04 1.52 11.46
CA GLY A 50 -9.99 1.46 12.48
C GLY A 50 -9.07 0.24 12.39
N PHE A 51 -9.18 -0.59 11.35
CA PHE A 51 -8.23 -1.68 11.13
C PHE A 51 -6.90 -1.12 10.63
N LYS A 52 -5.84 -1.48 11.35
CA LYS A 52 -4.46 -1.10 11.02
C LYS A 52 -3.80 -2.21 10.23
N LYS A 53 -3.13 -1.84 9.14
CA LYS A 53 -2.38 -2.76 8.30
C LYS A 53 -0.99 -2.19 8.01
N GLY A 54 0.03 -3.04 8.12
CA GLY A 54 1.36 -2.74 7.60
C GLY A 54 1.45 -3.20 6.16
N ILE A 55 1.70 -2.29 5.23
CA ILE A 55 1.86 -2.60 3.81
C ILE A 55 3.31 -2.46 3.45
N THR A 56 3.86 -3.48 2.82
CA THR A 56 5.26 -3.46 2.42
C THR A 56 5.49 -2.57 1.20
N ASN A 57 6.72 -2.10 1.02
CA ASN A 57 7.11 -1.35 -0.18
C ASN A 57 6.81 -2.13 -1.48
N ALA A 58 6.95 -3.46 -1.45
CA ALA A 58 6.61 -4.32 -2.59
C ALA A 58 5.10 -4.29 -2.92
N GLU A 59 4.24 -4.34 -1.92
CA GLU A 59 2.79 -4.20 -2.11
C GLU A 59 2.42 -2.81 -2.63
N LEU A 60 3.05 -1.74 -2.12
CA LEU A 60 2.81 -0.38 -2.62
C LEU A 60 3.21 -0.25 -4.09
N ALA A 61 4.35 -0.82 -4.47
CA ALA A 61 4.83 -0.83 -5.86
C ALA A 61 3.90 -1.65 -6.78
N GLN A 62 3.43 -2.82 -6.34
CA GLN A 62 2.46 -3.63 -7.08
C GLN A 62 1.12 -2.92 -7.30
N ASN A 63 0.73 -2.04 -6.37
CA ASN A 63 -0.49 -1.24 -6.48
C ASN A 63 -0.27 0.09 -7.22
N GLY A 64 0.96 0.41 -7.63
CA GLY A 64 1.30 1.67 -8.29
C GLY A 64 1.17 2.89 -7.38
N VAL A 65 1.13 2.70 -6.06
CA VAL A 65 1.01 3.79 -5.06
C VAL A 65 2.34 4.52 -4.88
N VAL A 66 3.44 3.80 -5.04
CA VAL A 66 4.78 4.38 -5.08
C VAL A 66 5.45 3.93 -6.37
N THR A 67 6.10 4.87 -7.04
CA THR A 67 7.00 4.54 -8.14
C THR A 67 8.30 4.01 -7.55
N GLN A 68 8.59 2.74 -7.80
CA GLN A 68 9.86 2.14 -7.43
C GLN A 68 10.97 2.75 -8.29
N LEU A 69 11.51 3.91 -7.89
CA LEU A 69 12.71 4.46 -8.50
C LEU A 69 13.88 3.58 -8.07
N MET A 70 14.36 2.73 -8.98
CA MET A 70 15.67 2.11 -8.86
C MET A 70 16.68 3.25 -8.64
N VAL A 71 17.33 3.27 -7.48
CA VAL A 71 18.54 4.08 -7.32
C VAL A 71 19.54 3.45 -8.28
N GLY A 72 19.91 4.20 -9.33
CA GLY A 72 20.95 3.81 -10.27
C GLY A 72 22.17 3.35 -9.47
N THR A 73 22.56 2.10 -9.70
CA THR A 73 23.80 1.57 -9.15
C THR A 73 24.94 2.32 -9.87
N PRO A 74 25.91 2.91 -9.16
CA PRO A 74 27.03 3.64 -9.76
C PRO A 74 27.94 2.73 -10.60
#